data_AF-A0A1V2LCC3-F1
#
_entry.id   AF-A0A1V2LCC3-F1
#
_cell.length_a   1.000
_cell.length_b   1.000
_cell.length_c   1.000
_cell.angle_alpha   90.00
_cell.angle_beta   90.00
_cell.angle_gamma   90.00
#
_symmetry.space_group_name_H-M   'P 1'
#
loop_
_entity.id
_entity.type
_entity.pdbx_description
1 polymer ?
#
loop_
_entity_poly.entity_id
_entity_poly.type
_entity_poly.pdbx_seq_one_letter_code
_entity_poly.pdbx_strand_id
1 'polypeptide(L)'
;MWPGLQDALDTIKDYFNLSINVTDLYTQWMKTDPVFRKTAVGFEGVRMLRQDPWENLVSFICSSNNNIKRISQMCDNLCLHFGDHIATHEGIEYFSFPTPKVLAEAGVEQRLRDLSFGYRAKYIHKTAQLVLDSPEGHLDNLRTVPYEKAHEELLKFTGVGPKVADCVCLMSLDKHDSIPVDTHVYQIAKRDYKLKSKGDAVTAKTYDLVRKLFVDMWGPYAGWAQSVAFAADLKDMNNGLNQVNGDTVKVEVVTKKRTVTKKVIAKDEMVEKVKEEEAELEYSITGRPKRRKTIKVEY
;
A
#
# COMPACT_ATOMS: atom_id res chain seq x y z
N MET A 1 -9.52 13.55 -22.08
CA MET A 1 -9.36 12.56 -23.17
C MET A 1 -8.84 11.30 -22.50
N TRP A 2 -9.54 10.17 -22.57
CA TRP A 2 -9.04 8.93 -21.98
C TRP A 2 -7.71 8.55 -22.67
N PRO A 3 -6.71 8.03 -21.93
CA PRO A 3 -5.46 7.59 -22.53
C PRO A 3 -5.75 6.62 -23.69
N GLY A 4 -4.95 6.67 -24.75
CA GLY A 4 -5.05 5.67 -25.81
C GLY A 4 -4.80 4.26 -25.26
N LEU A 5 -5.21 3.22 -26.00
CA LEU A 5 -4.96 1.83 -25.60
C LEU A 5 -3.48 1.58 -25.28
N GLN A 6 -2.58 2.23 -26.02
CA GLN A 6 -1.13 2.13 -25.82
C GLN A 6 -0.70 2.75 -24.49
N ASP A 7 -1.18 3.96 -24.16
CA ASP A 7 -0.88 4.62 -22.89
C ASP A 7 -1.37 3.81 -21.69
N ALA A 8 -2.56 3.20 -21.80
CA ALA A 8 -3.10 2.32 -20.78
C ALA A 8 -2.23 1.07 -20.59
N LEU A 9 -1.79 0.45 -21.70
CA LEU A 9 -0.90 -0.71 -21.66
C LEU A 9 0.46 -0.38 -21.04
N ASP A 10 1.04 0.77 -21.39
CA ASP A 10 2.33 1.20 -20.85
C ASP A 10 2.23 1.54 -19.36
N THR A 11 1.13 2.17 -18.94
CA THR A 11 0.83 2.39 -17.51
C THR A 11 0.74 1.07 -16.75
N ILE A 12 0.04 0.06 -17.29
CA ILE A 12 -0.07 -1.27 -16.65
C ILE A 12 1.31 -1.95 -16.58
N LYS A 13 2.08 -1.91 -17.66
CA LYS A 13 3.43 -2.50 -17.69
C LYS A 13 4.36 -1.86 -16.65
N ASP A 14 4.32 -0.54 -16.54
CA ASP A 14 5.11 0.21 -15.56
C ASP A 14 4.66 -0.10 -14.13
N TYR A 15 3.37 0.03 -13.84
CA TYR A 15 2.81 -0.18 -12.50
C TYR A 15 3.07 -1.58 -11.96
N PHE A 16 2.96 -2.61 -12.81
CA PHE A 16 3.26 -3.98 -12.45
C PHE A 16 4.74 -4.35 -12.62
N ASN A 17 5.63 -3.42 -12.98
CA ASN A 17 7.06 -3.63 -13.23
C ASN A 17 7.36 -4.73 -14.26
N LEU A 18 6.56 -4.90 -15.31
CA LEU A 18 6.60 -6.08 -16.21
C LEU A 18 7.89 -6.22 -17.04
N SER A 19 8.74 -5.20 -17.09
CA SER A 19 10.07 -5.28 -17.73
C SER A 19 11.06 -6.17 -16.99
N ILE A 20 10.84 -6.43 -15.70
CA ILE A 20 11.73 -7.24 -14.86
C ILE A 20 11.34 -8.72 -14.93
N ASN A 21 12.30 -9.60 -15.20
CA ASN A 21 12.05 -11.04 -15.16
C ASN A 21 12.05 -11.56 -13.71
N VAL A 22 10.86 -11.73 -13.13
CA VAL A 22 10.72 -12.19 -11.74
C VAL A 22 11.17 -13.66 -11.57
N THR A 23 11.11 -14.48 -12.62
CA THR A 23 11.58 -15.87 -12.57
C THR A 23 13.08 -15.95 -12.36
N ASP A 24 13.86 -15.06 -12.99
CA ASP A 24 15.31 -15.00 -12.81
C ASP A 24 15.67 -14.57 -11.39
N LEU A 25 14.93 -13.62 -10.82
CA LEU A 25 15.08 -13.18 -9.44
C LEU A 25 14.79 -14.32 -8.45
N TYR A 26 13.67 -15.01 -8.60
CA TYR A 26 13.35 -16.18 -7.76
C TYR A 26 14.44 -17.25 -7.87
N THR A 27 14.91 -17.55 -9.08
CA THR A 27 15.98 -18.53 -9.30
C THR A 27 17.26 -18.15 -8.54
N GLN A 28 17.62 -16.87 -8.57
CA GLN A 28 18.78 -16.35 -7.84
C GLN A 28 18.58 -16.42 -6.32
N TRP A 29 17.47 -15.92 -5.78
CA TRP A 29 17.21 -15.94 -4.34
C TRP A 29 17.11 -17.35 -3.77
N MET A 30 16.46 -18.28 -4.48
CA MET A 30 16.40 -19.69 -4.06
C MET A 30 17.79 -20.34 -4.02
N LYS A 31 18.71 -19.90 -4.91
CA LYS A 31 20.10 -20.40 -4.93
C LYS A 31 20.90 -19.86 -3.74
N THR A 32 20.74 -18.58 -3.39
CA THR A 32 21.52 -17.96 -2.30
C THR A 32 20.93 -18.21 -0.92
N ASP A 33 19.64 -18.53 -0.83
CA ASP A 33 18.93 -18.67 0.44
C ASP A 33 18.02 -19.91 0.49
N PRO A 34 18.44 -20.97 1.23
CA PRO A 34 17.64 -22.16 1.47
C PRO A 34 16.34 -21.91 2.25
N VAL A 35 16.25 -20.84 3.05
CA VAL A 35 15.02 -20.44 3.73
C VAL A 35 14.04 -19.90 2.69
N PHE A 36 14.46 -18.89 1.91
CA PHE A 36 13.64 -18.35 0.82
C PHE A 36 13.15 -19.45 -0.14
N ARG A 37 14.00 -20.42 -0.49
CA ARG A 37 13.60 -21.56 -1.33
C ARG A 37 12.37 -22.30 -0.81
N LYS A 38 12.25 -22.46 0.51
CA LYS A 38 11.08 -23.11 1.13
C LYS A 38 9.91 -22.14 1.21
N THR A 39 10.17 -20.89 1.56
CA THR A 39 9.15 -19.84 1.73
C THR A 39 8.47 -19.43 0.42
N ALA A 40 9.18 -19.48 -0.71
CA ALA A 40 8.68 -19.06 -2.01
C ALA A 40 7.66 -20.03 -2.64
N VAL A 41 7.59 -21.28 -2.15
CA VAL A 41 6.65 -22.29 -2.66
C VAL A 41 5.22 -21.84 -2.39
N GLY A 42 4.40 -21.75 -3.45
CA GLY A 42 3.02 -21.24 -3.38
C GLY A 42 2.89 -19.71 -3.38
N PHE A 43 4.01 -18.99 -3.46
CA PHE A 43 4.08 -17.53 -3.59
C PHE A 43 4.80 -17.14 -4.89
N GLU A 44 4.73 -17.96 -5.92
CA GLU A 44 5.29 -17.66 -7.22
C GLU A 44 4.59 -16.46 -7.86
N GLY A 45 5.35 -15.59 -8.53
CA GLY A 45 4.79 -14.44 -9.25
C GLY A 45 4.41 -13.24 -8.39
N VAL A 46 4.76 -13.22 -7.09
CA VAL A 46 4.70 -11.99 -6.29
C VAL A 46 5.70 -10.99 -6.87
N ARG A 47 5.20 -9.77 -7.16
CA ARG A 47 5.96 -8.68 -7.77
C ARG A 47 5.84 -7.42 -6.94
N MET A 48 6.86 -6.57 -7.03
CA MET A 48 6.76 -5.23 -6.47
C MET A 48 6.00 -4.32 -7.43
N LEU A 49 5.01 -3.60 -6.92
CA LEU A 49 4.32 -2.55 -7.69
C LEU A 49 5.19 -1.30 -7.74
N ARG A 50 5.11 -0.56 -8.84
CA ARG A 50 5.73 0.76 -9.03
C ARG A 50 4.69 1.85 -8.85
N GLN A 51 4.40 2.17 -7.60
CA GLN A 51 3.30 3.07 -7.25
C GLN A 51 3.69 4.54 -7.45
N ASP A 52 2.68 5.40 -7.53
CA ASP A 52 2.83 6.85 -7.44
C ASP A 52 3.48 7.24 -6.09
N PRO A 53 4.55 8.05 -6.06
CA PRO A 53 5.25 8.41 -4.83
C PRO A 53 4.39 9.12 -3.79
N TRP A 54 3.45 9.97 -4.23
CA TRP A 54 2.58 10.72 -3.33
C TRP A 54 1.52 9.82 -2.68
N GLU A 55 0.80 9.03 -3.47
CA GLU A 55 -0.17 8.05 -2.98
C GLU A 55 0.50 7.06 -2.02
N ASN A 56 1.70 6.59 -2.37
CA ASN A 56 2.45 5.64 -1.56
C ASN A 56 2.87 6.26 -0.21
N LEU A 57 3.40 7.47 -0.22
CA LEU A 57 3.81 8.21 0.98
C LEU A 57 2.64 8.38 1.96
N VAL A 58 1.50 8.90 1.50
CA VAL A 58 0.33 9.13 2.35
C VAL A 58 -0.27 7.81 2.85
N SER A 59 -0.29 6.77 2.01
CA SER A 59 -0.76 5.44 2.39
C SER A 59 0.11 4.82 3.48
N PHE A 60 1.44 4.97 3.41
CA PHE A 60 2.32 4.45 4.46
C PHE A 60 2.34 5.32 5.74
N ILE A 61 2.05 6.62 5.66
CA ILE A 61 1.73 7.42 6.86
C ILE A 61 0.52 6.81 7.58
N CYS A 62 -0.53 6.41 6.84
CA CYS A 62 -1.71 5.71 7.39
C CYS A 62 -1.35 4.36 8.04
N SER A 63 -0.27 3.71 7.59
CA SER A 63 0.17 2.40 8.06
C SER A 63 0.87 2.37 9.41
N SER A 64 1.48 3.48 9.82
CA SER A 64 2.28 3.56 11.06
C SER A 64 1.47 3.07 12.26
N ASN A 65 1.91 2.03 12.99
CA ASN A 65 1.19 1.43 14.13
C ASN A 65 -0.31 1.16 13.85
N ASN A 66 -0.61 0.39 12.80
CA ASN A 66 -1.97 0.12 12.32
C ASN A 66 -2.06 -1.31 11.75
N ASN A 67 -3.26 -1.73 11.32
CA ASN A 67 -3.46 -3.02 10.63
C ASN A 67 -3.99 -2.83 9.21
N ILE A 68 -3.73 -3.80 8.34
CA ILE A 68 -4.04 -3.73 6.89
C ILE A 68 -5.50 -3.33 6.65
N LYS A 69 -6.45 -3.95 7.36
CA LYS A 69 -7.88 -3.66 7.19
C LYS A 69 -8.22 -2.20 7.47
N ARG A 70 -7.69 -1.63 8.55
CA ARG A 70 -7.92 -0.23 8.90
C ARG A 70 -7.17 0.71 7.95
N ILE A 71 -5.98 0.33 7.50
CA ILE A 71 -5.22 1.11 6.52
C ILE A 71 -5.99 1.23 5.20
N SER A 72 -6.50 0.11 4.67
CA SER A 72 -7.31 0.11 3.45
C SER A 72 -8.53 1.03 3.60
N GLN A 73 -9.25 0.95 4.72
CA GLN A 73 -10.38 1.85 4.99
C GLN A 73 -9.98 3.33 5.05
N MET A 74 -8.81 3.64 5.61
CA MET A 74 -8.31 5.02 5.63
C MET A 74 -7.99 5.52 4.21
N CYS A 75 -7.32 4.71 3.39
CA CYS A 75 -7.05 5.07 1.99
C CYS A 75 -8.35 5.23 1.19
N ASP A 76 -9.32 4.33 1.35
CA ASP A 76 -10.63 4.43 0.68
C ASP A 76 -11.36 5.72 1.10
N ASN A 77 -11.32 6.08 2.39
CA ASN A 77 -11.90 7.33 2.89
C ASN A 77 -11.17 8.57 2.37
N LEU A 78 -9.85 8.51 2.14
CA LEU A 78 -9.13 9.61 1.48
C LEU A 78 -9.69 9.85 0.08
N CYS A 79 -9.79 8.80 -0.73
CA CYS A 79 -10.31 8.90 -2.09
C CYS A 79 -11.78 9.37 -2.09
N LEU A 80 -12.64 8.78 -1.26
CA LEU A 80 -14.07 9.11 -1.22
C LEU A 80 -14.35 10.57 -0.83
N HIS A 81 -13.61 11.12 0.13
CA HIS A 81 -13.92 12.43 0.71
C HIS A 81 -13.09 13.60 0.16
N PHE A 82 -11.97 13.30 -0.51
CA PHE A 82 -11.02 14.30 -0.98
C PHE A 82 -10.53 14.05 -2.41
N GLY A 83 -10.89 12.91 -3.02
CA GLY A 83 -10.60 12.60 -4.42
C GLY A 83 -11.68 13.11 -5.37
N ASP A 84 -11.31 13.22 -6.64
CA ASP A 84 -12.23 13.56 -7.72
C ASP A 84 -12.94 12.28 -8.21
N HIS A 85 -14.22 12.38 -8.54
CA HIS A 85 -14.94 11.27 -9.16
C HIS A 85 -14.33 10.93 -10.53
N ILE A 86 -13.98 9.66 -10.73
CA ILE A 86 -13.40 9.16 -12.00
C ILE A 86 -14.50 8.52 -12.84
N ALA A 87 -15.21 7.55 -12.26
CA ALA A 87 -16.19 6.75 -12.97
C ALA A 87 -17.10 6.00 -12.00
N THR A 88 -18.25 5.58 -12.51
CA THR A 88 -19.10 4.58 -11.86
C THR A 88 -19.12 3.33 -12.72
N HIS A 89 -18.72 2.19 -12.14
CA HIS A 89 -18.66 0.92 -12.84
C HIS A 89 -19.32 -0.18 -12.00
N GLU A 90 -20.31 -0.87 -12.58
CA GLU A 90 -21.11 -1.90 -11.89
C GLU A 90 -21.75 -1.40 -10.58
N GLY A 91 -22.18 -0.14 -10.54
CA GLY A 91 -22.76 0.50 -9.36
C GLY A 91 -21.76 0.89 -8.27
N ILE A 92 -20.46 0.76 -8.53
CA ILE A 92 -19.38 1.18 -7.63
C ILE A 92 -18.79 2.49 -8.16
N GLU A 93 -18.74 3.50 -7.31
CA GLU A 93 -18.08 4.78 -7.59
C GLU A 93 -16.58 4.68 -7.30
N TYR A 94 -15.77 5.16 -8.25
CA TYR A 94 -14.32 5.21 -8.14
C TYR A 94 -13.88 6.67 -8.09
N PHE A 95 -13.03 6.99 -7.11
CA PHE A 95 -12.48 8.31 -6.89
C PHE A 95 -10.96 8.26 -7.00
N SER A 96 -10.34 9.36 -7.45
CA SER A 96 -8.89 9.49 -7.49
C SER A 96 -8.29 9.56 -6.09
N PHE A 97 -6.99 9.31 -5.98
CA PHE A 97 -6.28 9.67 -4.77
C PHE A 97 -6.18 11.21 -4.67
N PRO A 98 -6.44 11.82 -3.50
CA PRO A 98 -6.42 13.27 -3.37
C PRO A 98 -5.05 13.87 -3.65
N THR A 99 -5.02 15.02 -4.32
CA THR A 99 -3.77 15.75 -4.59
C THR A 99 -3.20 16.38 -3.31
N PRO A 100 -1.88 16.70 -3.27
CA PRO A 100 -1.30 17.46 -2.16
C PRO A 100 -2.03 18.78 -1.91
N LYS A 101 -2.48 19.44 -2.98
CA LYS A 101 -3.25 20.69 -2.90
C LYS A 101 -4.49 20.54 -2.03
N VAL A 102 -5.32 19.53 -2.33
CA VAL A 102 -6.56 19.28 -1.58
C VAL A 102 -6.24 18.94 -0.12
N LEU A 103 -5.23 18.11 0.15
CA LEU A 103 -4.92 17.72 1.53
C LEU A 103 -4.28 18.83 2.38
N ALA A 104 -3.74 19.87 1.76
CA ALA A 104 -3.15 21.02 2.42
C ALA A 104 -4.15 22.15 2.74
N GLU A 105 -5.39 22.05 2.27
CA GLU A 105 -6.41 23.09 2.48
C GLU A 105 -6.77 23.28 3.97
N ALA A 106 -7.20 24.50 4.30
CA ALA A 106 -7.62 24.84 5.65
C ALA A 106 -8.80 23.97 6.10
N GLY A 107 -8.73 23.46 7.34
CA GLY A 107 -9.77 22.60 7.92
C GLY A 107 -9.68 21.12 7.55
N VAL A 108 -8.83 20.72 6.59
CA VAL A 108 -8.68 19.31 6.20
C VAL A 108 -8.12 18.45 7.32
N GLU A 109 -7.18 18.95 8.13
CA GLU A 109 -6.72 18.22 9.32
C GLU A 109 -7.89 17.85 10.23
N GLN A 110 -8.81 18.79 10.49
CA GLN A 110 -9.97 18.53 11.35
C GLN A 110 -10.92 17.52 10.71
N ARG A 111 -11.20 17.65 9.41
CA ARG A 111 -12.04 16.66 8.69
C ARG A 111 -11.43 15.25 8.74
N LEU A 112 -10.11 15.11 8.60
CA LEU A 112 -9.42 13.83 8.75
C LEU A 112 -9.54 13.28 10.19
N ARG A 113 -9.51 14.15 11.22
CA ARG A 113 -9.77 13.74 12.61
C ARG A 113 -11.18 13.21 12.79
N ASP A 114 -12.17 13.90 12.22
CA ASP A 114 -13.58 13.50 12.26
C ASP A 114 -13.79 12.14 11.55
N LEU A 115 -13.01 11.87 10.50
CA LEU A 115 -12.92 10.57 9.81
C LEU A 115 -12.05 9.53 10.54
N SER A 116 -11.68 9.78 11.80
CA SER A 116 -10.95 8.83 12.66
C SER A 116 -9.52 8.47 12.21
N PHE A 117 -8.83 9.38 11.52
CA PHE A 117 -7.39 9.21 11.20
C PHE A 117 -6.50 9.37 12.45
N GLY A 118 -7.04 9.97 13.52
CA GLY A 118 -6.33 10.20 14.78
C GLY A 118 -5.14 11.13 14.60
N TYR A 119 -4.01 10.82 15.23
CA TYR A 119 -2.80 11.65 15.14
C TYR A 119 -2.24 11.77 13.70
N ARG A 120 -2.57 10.81 12.81
CA ARG A 120 -2.11 10.79 11.42
C ARG A 120 -2.74 11.89 10.57
N ALA A 121 -3.89 12.43 11.00
CA ALA A 121 -4.52 13.58 10.34
C ALA A 121 -3.55 14.77 10.22
N LYS A 122 -2.86 15.10 11.32
CA LYS A 122 -1.82 16.14 11.35
C LYS A 122 -0.66 15.80 10.42
N TYR A 123 -0.25 14.54 10.38
CA TYR A 123 0.89 14.09 9.58
C TYR A 123 0.62 14.23 8.09
N ILE A 124 -0.55 13.79 7.64
CA ILE A 124 -0.99 13.90 6.25
C ILE A 124 -1.09 15.37 5.84
N HIS A 125 -1.78 16.19 6.65
CA HIS A 125 -1.96 17.62 6.34
C HIS A 125 -0.63 18.38 6.27
N LYS A 126 0.28 18.15 7.23
CA LYS A 126 1.62 18.77 7.23
C LYS A 126 2.51 18.26 6.10
N THR A 127 2.41 16.99 5.76
CA THR A 127 3.12 16.40 4.62
C THR A 127 2.65 17.00 3.31
N ALA A 128 1.33 17.17 3.14
CA ALA A 128 0.75 17.83 1.96
C ALA A 128 1.26 19.27 1.79
N GLN A 129 1.31 20.04 2.89
CA GLN A 129 1.89 21.39 2.89
C GLN A 129 3.36 21.39 2.45
N LEU A 130 4.18 20.51 3.04
CA LEU A 130 5.60 20.42 2.70
C LEU A 130 5.83 20.03 1.23
N VAL A 131 4.99 19.14 0.68
CA VAL A 131 5.07 18.77 -0.74
C VAL A 131 4.73 19.97 -1.65
N LEU A 132 3.75 20.80 -1.29
CA LEU A 132 3.42 22.02 -2.05
C LEU A 132 4.50 23.11 -1.97
N ASP A 133 5.18 23.20 -0.83
CA ASP A 133 6.30 24.13 -0.63
C ASP A 133 7.59 23.65 -1.32
N SER A 134 7.62 22.39 -1.78
CA SER A 134 8.76 21.80 -2.48
C SER A 134 8.70 22.06 -4.00
N PRO A 135 9.83 21.94 -4.71
CA PRO A 135 9.84 22.04 -6.17
C PRO A 135 8.88 21.04 -6.84
N GLU A 136 8.36 21.40 -8.00
CA GLU A 136 7.51 20.50 -8.79
C GLU A 136 8.24 19.17 -9.09
N GLY A 137 7.51 18.06 -8.96
CA GLY A 137 8.08 16.73 -9.13
C GLY A 137 9.08 16.33 -8.03
N HIS A 138 9.14 17.02 -6.90
CA HIS A 138 10.10 16.73 -5.82
C HIS A 138 10.13 15.24 -5.43
N LEU A 139 8.96 14.62 -5.21
CA LEU A 139 8.87 13.20 -4.86
C LEU A 139 9.28 12.28 -6.02
N ASP A 140 8.86 12.57 -7.25
CA ASP A 140 9.23 11.79 -8.43
C ASP A 140 10.73 11.81 -8.69
N ASN A 141 11.37 12.96 -8.49
CA ASN A 141 12.81 13.15 -8.65
C ASN A 141 13.61 12.26 -7.69
N LEU A 142 13.04 11.83 -6.55
CA LEU A 142 13.71 10.91 -5.62
C LEU A 142 13.96 9.52 -6.24
N ARG A 143 13.28 9.16 -7.34
CA ARG A 143 13.61 7.95 -8.13
C ARG A 143 15.03 7.98 -8.68
N THR A 144 15.55 9.17 -8.99
CA THR A 144 16.85 9.33 -9.68
C THR A 144 18.05 9.46 -8.75
N VAL A 145 17.83 9.77 -7.47
CA VAL A 145 18.92 9.95 -6.49
C VAL A 145 19.30 8.62 -5.82
N PRO A 146 20.49 8.49 -5.21
CA PRO A 146 20.85 7.32 -4.40
C PRO A 146 19.86 7.05 -3.25
N TYR A 147 19.76 5.79 -2.83
CA TYR A 147 18.87 5.35 -1.75
C TYR A 147 19.01 6.21 -0.49
N GLU A 148 20.25 6.47 -0.04
CA GLU A 148 20.53 7.20 1.19
C GLU A 148 19.94 8.61 1.14
N LYS A 149 20.08 9.29 0.00
CA LYS A 149 19.52 10.64 -0.19
C LYS A 149 18.00 10.63 -0.25
N ALA A 150 17.41 9.66 -0.95
CA ALA A 150 15.95 9.52 -1.01
C ALA A 150 15.37 9.24 0.39
N HIS A 151 16.03 8.37 1.16
CA HIS A 151 15.61 8.02 2.52
C HIS A 151 15.72 9.21 3.47
N GLU A 152 16.85 9.92 3.47
CA GLU A 152 17.07 11.13 4.27
C GLU A 152 16.04 12.23 3.94
N GLU A 153 15.70 12.41 2.67
CA GLU A 153 14.67 13.36 2.26
C GLU A 153 13.29 12.97 2.81
N LEU A 154 12.93 11.69 2.70
CA LEU A 154 11.64 11.20 3.18
C LEU A 154 11.48 11.35 4.70
N LEU A 155 12.55 11.22 5.47
CA LEU A 155 12.54 11.40 6.93
C LEU A 155 12.18 12.83 7.36
N LYS A 156 12.21 13.82 6.46
CA LYS A 156 11.77 15.20 6.76
C LYS A 156 10.25 15.31 6.86
N PHE A 157 9.49 14.42 6.24
CA PHE A 157 8.03 14.45 6.28
C PHE A 157 7.49 14.04 7.65
N THR A 158 6.47 14.77 8.12
CA THR A 158 5.90 14.52 9.44
C THR A 158 5.22 13.14 9.47
N GLY A 159 5.61 12.29 10.42
CA GLY A 159 5.06 10.94 10.54
C GLY A 159 5.78 9.87 9.72
N VAL A 160 6.87 10.25 9.02
CA VAL A 160 7.74 9.33 8.31
C VAL A 160 8.95 8.99 9.17
N GLY A 161 8.98 7.75 9.66
CA GLY A 161 10.18 7.16 10.27
C GLY A 161 10.89 6.21 9.30
N PRO A 162 12.02 5.59 9.70
CA PRO A 162 12.84 4.74 8.82
C PRO A 162 12.05 3.69 8.04
N LYS A 163 11.15 2.97 8.72
CA LYS A 163 10.30 1.96 8.07
C LYS A 163 9.38 2.53 6.99
N VAL A 164 8.75 3.67 7.26
CA VAL A 164 7.86 4.32 6.28
C VAL A 164 8.67 4.82 5.09
N ALA A 165 9.83 5.44 5.35
CA ALA A 165 10.73 5.88 4.29
C ALA A 165 11.18 4.70 3.41
N ASP A 166 11.56 3.57 4.01
CA ASP A 166 11.96 2.37 3.26
C ASP A 166 10.81 1.77 2.45
N CYS A 167 9.57 1.81 2.96
CA CYS A 167 8.40 1.40 2.18
C CYS A 167 8.23 2.28 0.93
N VAL A 168 8.35 3.60 1.07
CA VAL A 168 8.25 4.54 -0.06
C VAL A 168 9.39 4.33 -1.04
N CYS A 169 10.62 4.19 -0.54
CA CYS A 169 11.80 3.85 -1.34
C CYS A 169 11.60 2.59 -2.19
N LEU A 170 11.12 1.51 -1.57
CA LEU A 170 10.95 0.21 -2.22
C LEU A 170 9.80 0.21 -3.24
N MET A 171 8.65 0.76 -2.86
CA MET A 171 7.38 0.57 -3.59
C MET A 171 7.04 1.70 -4.55
N SER A 172 7.78 2.81 -4.50
CA SER A 172 7.50 3.97 -5.35
C SER A 172 8.72 4.78 -5.79
N LEU A 173 9.95 4.52 -5.29
CA LEU A 173 11.15 5.28 -5.69
C LEU A 173 12.24 4.43 -6.36
N ASP A 174 11.89 3.24 -6.82
CA ASP A 174 12.79 2.34 -7.56
C ASP A 174 14.05 1.90 -6.77
N LYS A 175 14.01 1.93 -5.43
CA LYS A 175 15.09 1.45 -4.55
C LYS A 175 14.86 -0.02 -4.20
N HIS A 176 15.13 -0.91 -5.15
CA HIS A 176 14.75 -2.33 -5.07
C HIS A 176 15.44 -3.12 -3.96
N ASP A 177 16.55 -2.61 -3.41
CA ASP A 177 17.30 -3.15 -2.28
C ASP A 177 16.87 -2.56 -0.91
N SER A 178 15.93 -1.61 -0.90
CA SER A 178 15.37 -1.04 0.33
C SER A 178 14.61 -2.11 1.13
N ILE A 179 14.90 -2.22 2.43
CA ILE A 179 14.31 -3.22 3.35
C ILE A 179 13.52 -2.50 4.44
N PRO A 180 12.17 -2.42 4.34
CA PRO A 180 11.36 -1.89 5.41
C PRO A 180 11.34 -2.86 6.61
N VAL A 181 11.99 -2.50 7.71
CA VAL A 181 12.06 -3.37 8.90
C VAL A 181 11.02 -2.94 9.93
N ASP A 182 9.94 -3.71 10.04
CA ASP A 182 9.00 -3.64 11.15
C ASP A 182 9.22 -4.80 12.14
N THR A 183 8.29 -4.95 13.09
CA THR A 183 8.35 -6.05 14.05
C THR A 183 8.26 -7.42 13.38
N HIS A 184 7.45 -7.59 12.32
CA HIS A 184 7.30 -8.87 11.63
C HIS A 184 8.58 -9.26 10.89
N VAL A 185 9.14 -8.33 10.11
CA VAL A 185 10.40 -8.55 9.37
C VAL A 185 11.55 -8.83 10.33
N TYR A 186 11.60 -8.13 11.46
CA TYR A 186 12.57 -8.41 12.50
C TYR A 186 12.40 -9.81 13.11
N GLN A 187 11.16 -10.26 13.35
CA GLN A 187 10.91 -11.61 13.84
C GLN A 187 11.28 -12.68 12.80
N ILE A 188 11.05 -12.46 11.51
CA ILE A 188 11.53 -13.34 10.43
C ILE A 188 13.06 -13.46 10.49
N ALA A 189 13.77 -12.33 10.56
CA ALA A 189 15.23 -12.31 10.66
C ALA A 189 15.75 -13.09 11.89
N LYS A 190 15.09 -12.98 13.06
CA LYS A 190 15.47 -13.74 14.26
C LYS A 190 15.14 -15.23 14.15
N ARG A 191 13.91 -15.55 13.76
CA ARG A 191 13.37 -16.92 13.75
C ARG A 191 14.06 -17.77 12.69
N ASP A 192 14.15 -17.26 11.47
CA ASP A 192 14.53 -18.07 10.31
C ASP A 192 16.01 -17.93 9.97
N TYR A 193 16.57 -16.73 10.15
CA TYR A 193 17.97 -16.42 9.83
C TYR A 193 18.87 -16.33 11.07
N LYS A 194 18.33 -16.64 12.26
CA LYS A 194 19.06 -16.70 13.53
C LYS A 194 19.84 -15.42 13.84
N LEU A 195 19.29 -14.26 13.45
CA LEU A 195 19.89 -12.96 13.73
C LEU A 195 20.15 -12.80 15.23
N LYS A 196 21.42 -12.58 15.59
CA LYS A 196 21.83 -12.36 16.98
C LYS A 196 21.61 -10.89 17.36
N SER A 197 20.56 -10.63 18.14
CA SER A 197 20.25 -9.32 18.69
C SER A 197 19.81 -9.42 20.16
N LYS A 198 20.09 -8.38 20.94
CA LYS A 198 19.60 -8.27 22.33
C LYS A 198 18.18 -7.69 22.30
N GLY A 199 17.18 -8.47 22.74
CA GLY A 199 15.78 -8.03 22.86
C GLY A 199 14.91 -8.20 21.62
N ASP A 200 13.63 -7.85 21.76
CA ASP A 200 12.59 -8.01 20.73
C ASP A 200 12.13 -6.69 20.10
N ALA A 201 12.70 -5.56 20.52
CA ALA A 201 12.40 -4.25 19.96
C ALA A 201 13.27 -3.95 18.73
N VAL A 202 12.66 -3.29 17.74
CA VAL A 202 13.38 -2.72 16.60
C VAL A 202 14.03 -1.40 17.03
N THR A 203 15.35 -1.40 17.10
CA THR A 203 16.23 -0.23 17.31
C THR A 203 16.95 0.13 16.00
N ALA A 204 17.53 1.32 15.89
CA ALA A 204 18.34 1.70 14.72
C ALA A 204 19.43 0.66 14.40
N LYS A 205 20.16 0.20 15.42
CA LYS A 205 21.20 -0.82 15.25
C LYS A 205 20.65 -2.15 14.72
N THR A 206 19.52 -2.63 15.26
CA THR A 206 18.92 -3.88 14.76
C THR A 206 18.29 -3.70 13.39
N TYR A 207 17.80 -2.50 13.07
CA TYR A 207 17.29 -2.15 11.75
C TYR A 207 18.39 -2.31 10.69
N ASP A 208 19.55 -1.71 10.92
CA ASP A 208 20.70 -1.78 10.02
C ASP A 208 21.23 -3.21 9.87
N LEU A 209 21.25 -3.98 10.96
CA LEU A 209 21.66 -5.39 10.92
C LEU A 209 20.73 -6.24 10.06
N VAL A 210 19.41 -6.05 10.16
CA VAL A 210 18.42 -6.76 9.32
C VAL A 210 18.56 -6.35 7.87
N ARG A 211 18.66 -5.04 7.59
CA ARG A 211 18.84 -4.52 6.23
C ARG A 211 20.10 -5.12 5.60
N LYS A 212 21.23 -5.04 6.29
CA LYS A 212 22.50 -5.60 5.80
C LYS A 212 22.42 -7.09 5.55
N LEU A 213 21.84 -7.85 6.48
CA LEU A 213 21.67 -9.31 6.35
C LEU A 213 20.94 -9.68 5.05
N PHE A 214 19.81 -9.02 4.76
CA PHE A 214 19.00 -9.35 3.58
C PHE A 214 19.58 -8.81 2.28
N VAL A 215 20.18 -7.61 2.28
CA VAL A 215 20.87 -7.06 1.10
C VAL A 215 22.08 -7.91 0.71
N ASP A 216 22.92 -8.31 1.69
CA ASP A 216 24.09 -9.15 1.42
C ASP A 216 23.69 -10.54 0.85
N MET A 217 22.47 -11.02 1.17
CA MET A 217 21.97 -12.33 0.77
C MET A 217 21.23 -12.34 -0.58
N TRP A 218 20.35 -11.36 -0.79
CA TRP A 218 19.46 -11.31 -1.96
C TRP A 218 19.90 -10.30 -3.02
N GLY A 219 20.83 -9.40 -2.70
CA GLY A 219 21.47 -8.50 -3.66
C GLY A 219 20.58 -7.32 -4.09
N PRO A 220 20.70 -6.84 -5.35
CA PRO A 220 20.09 -5.58 -5.79
C PRO A 220 18.55 -5.50 -5.72
N TYR A 221 17.87 -6.64 -5.57
CA TYR A 221 16.40 -6.72 -5.44
C TYR A 221 15.97 -7.30 -4.09
N ALA A 222 16.78 -7.12 -3.04
CA ALA A 222 16.52 -7.69 -1.73
C ALA A 222 15.17 -7.26 -1.11
N GLY A 223 14.68 -6.05 -1.39
CA GLY A 223 13.35 -5.61 -0.92
C GLY A 223 12.20 -6.37 -1.57
N TRP A 224 12.39 -6.84 -2.80
CA TRP A 224 11.41 -7.68 -3.49
C TRP A 224 11.36 -9.07 -2.85
N ALA A 225 12.52 -9.69 -2.61
CA ALA A 225 12.62 -10.96 -1.90
C ALA A 225 12.01 -10.86 -0.49
N GLN A 226 12.31 -9.79 0.24
CA GLN A 226 11.71 -9.51 1.55
C GLN A 226 10.17 -9.47 1.46
N SER A 227 9.61 -8.91 0.40
CA SER A 227 8.15 -8.83 0.22
C SER A 227 7.50 -10.19 0.02
N VAL A 228 8.19 -11.12 -0.67
CA VAL A 228 7.74 -12.52 -0.79
C VAL A 228 7.78 -13.20 0.59
N ALA A 229 8.89 -13.07 1.31
CA ALA A 229 9.04 -13.66 2.64
C ALA A 229 8.01 -13.11 3.63
N PHE A 230 7.72 -11.82 3.57
CA PHE A 230 6.68 -11.19 4.38
C PHE A 230 5.28 -11.68 3.99
N ALA A 231 4.96 -11.74 2.70
CA ALA A 231 3.66 -12.24 2.23
C ALA A 231 3.40 -13.68 2.68
N ALA A 232 4.44 -14.52 2.69
CA ALA A 232 4.37 -15.90 3.18
C ALA A 232 4.20 -16.03 4.70
N ASP A 233 4.68 -15.06 5.48
CA ASP A 233 4.53 -15.05 6.94
C ASP A 233 3.17 -14.50 7.42
N LEU A 234 2.45 -13.80 6.53
CA LEU A 234 1.11 -13.30 6.84
C LEU A 234 0.12 -14.47 6.96
N LYS A 235 -0.17 -14.84 8.22
CA LYS A 235 -1.11 -15.90 8.62
C LYS A 235 -2.52 -15.79 8.00
N ASP A 236 -2.90 -14.60 7.54
CA ASP A 236 -4.28 -14.24 7.21
C ASP A 236 -4.41 -13.53 5.84
N MET A 237 -3.50 -13.83 4.91
CA MET A 237 -3.82 -13.61 3.50
C MET A 237 -4.88 -14.64 3.16
N ASN A 238 -6.15 -14.30 3.38
CA ASN A 238 -7.31 -15.07 2.92
C ASN A 238 -7.41 -14.96 1.37
N ASN A 239 -6.28 -15.21 0.70
CA ASN A 239 -5.99 -15.10 -0.71
C ASN A 239 -6.25 -16.42 -1.44
N GLY A 240 -6.69 -17.46 -0.72
CA GLY A 240 -6.92 -18.80 -1.24
C GLY A 240 -5.66 -19.64 -1.46
N LEU A 241 -4.47 -19.14 -1.07
CA LEU A 241 -3.17 -19.81 -1.26
C LEU A 241 -2.53 -20.23 0.07
N ASN A 242 -2.86 -19.57 1.18
CA ASN A 242 -2.39 -19.94 2.50
C ASN A 242 -3.02 -21.27 2.97
N GLN A 243 -2.23 -22.35 2.99
CA GLN A 243 -2.63 -23.59 3.65
C GLN A 243 -2.53 -23.42 5.17
N VAL A 244 -3.64 -23.56 5.89
CA VAL A 244 -3.65 -23.68 7.34
C VAL A 244 -4.10 -25.10 7.67
N ASN A 245 -3.22 -25.90 8.27
CA ASN A 245 -3.47 -27.29 8.69
C ASN A 245 -3.82 -28.30 7.58
N GLY A 246 -3.21 -28.22 6.40
CA GLY A 246 -3.32 -29.27 5.37
C GLY A 246 -4.66 -29.33 4.63
N ASP A 247 -5.65 -28.54 5.06
CA ASP A 247 -6.86 -28.30 4.31
C ASP A 247 -6.71 -27.02 3.47
N THR A 248 -7.10 -27.10 2.20
CA THR A 248 -7.31 -25.90 1.39
C THR A 248 -8.43 -25.12 2.06
N VAL A 249 -8.14 -23.93 2.60
CA VAL A 249 -9.17 -23.07 3.20
C VAL A 249 -10.20 -22.76 2.12
N LYS A 250 -11.36 -23.44 2.16
CA LYS A 250 -12.55 -22.98 1.45
C LYS A 250 -12.88 -21.63 2.05
N VAL A 251 -12.71 -20.57 1.25
CA VAL A 251 -13.00 -19.21 1.66
C VAL A 251 -14.51 -19.09 1.93
N GLU A 252 -14.93 -19.30 3.17
CA GLU A 252 -16.19 -18.74 3.64
C GLU A 252 -15.96 -17.26 3.90
N VAL A 253 -16.38 -16.44 2.93
CA VAL A 253 -16.34 -15.00 3.05
C VAL A 253 -17.32 -14.58 4.14
N VAL A 254 -16.81 -14.17 5.30
CA VAL A 254 -17.64 -13.55 6.33
C VAL A 254 -18.10 -12.18 5.83
N THR A 255 -19.35 -12.12 5.36
CA THR A 255 -20.02 -10.93 4.85
C THR A 255 -20.34 -9.99 6.00
N LYS A 256 -19.82 -8.75 5.97
CA LYS A 256 -20.33 -7.67 6.82
C LYS A 256 -21.09 -6.68 5.95
N LYS A 257 -22.39 -6.56 6.21
CA LYS A 257 -23.25 -5.52 5.65
C LYS A 257 -22.90 -4.19 6.30
N ARG A 258 -22.74 -3.13 5.50
CA ARG A 258 -22.62 -1.75 5.99
C ARG A 258 -23.64 -0.91 5.23
N THR A 259 -24.55 -0.27 5.97
CA THR A 259 -25.43 0.77 5.45
C THR A 259 -24.61 2.04 5.28
N VAL A 260 -24.54 2.58 4.06
CA VAL A 260 -23.92 3.88 3.80
C VAL A 260 -25.05 4.89 3.60
N THR A 261 -25.12 5.88 4.48
CA THR A 261 -26.07 6.99 4.34
C THR A 261 -25.47 8.03 3.38
N LYS A 262 -25.99 8.11 2.16
CA LYS A 262 -25.63 9.19 1.23
C LYS A 262 -26.49 10.41 1.51
N LYS A 263 -25.88 11.58 1.73
CA LYS A 263 -26.58 12.87 1.68
C LYS A 263 -26.46 13.44 0.28
N VAL A 264 -27.55 13.38 -0.49
CA VAL A 264 -27.63 14.03 -1.80
C VAL A 264 -28.29 15.39 -1.62
N ILE A 265 -27.57 16.45 -1.96
CA ILE A 265 -28.12 17.82 -2.02
C ILE A 265 -28.67 18.01 -3.43
N ALA A 266 -29.99 17.91 -3.59
CA ALA A 266 -30.65 18.29 -4.83
C ALA A 266 -30.92 19.80 -4.79
N LYS A 267 -30.37 20.54 -5.77
CA LYS A 267 -30.77 21.93 -6.02
C LYS A 267 -31.93 21.93 -7.00
N ASP A 268 -33.14 21.98 -6.47
CA ASP A 268 -34.33 22.42 -7.23
C ASP A 268 -34.73 23.80 -6.74
N GLU A 269 -35.26 24.62 -7.65
CA GLU A 269 -35.61 26.02 -7.41
C GLU A 269 -36.48 26.17 -6.14
N MET A 270 -35.92 26.94 -5.20
CA MET A 270 -36.50 27.45 -3.94
C MET A 270 -36.68 26.51 -2.73
N VAL A 271 -36.19 25.26 -2.71
CA VAL A 271 -36.07 24.48 -1.45
C VAL A 271 -34.85 23.54 -1.49
N GLU A 272 -33.90 23.69 -0.56
CA GLU A 272 -32.89 22.65 -0.29
C GLU A 272 -33.57 21.42 0.31
N LYS A 273 -33.69 20.34 -0.47
CA LYS A 273 -34.12 19.03 0.03
C LYS A 273 -32.92 18.10 0.13
N VAL A 274 -32.61 17.69 1.36
CA VAL A 274 -31.69 16.58 1.61
C VAL A 274 -32.44 15.28 1.33
N LYS A 275 -32.01 14.53 0.31
CA LYS A 275 -32.46 13.14 0.11
C LYS A 275 -31.42 12.22 0.73
N GLU A 276 -31.88 11.38 1.65
CA GLU A 276 -31.11 10.25 2.16
C GLU A 276 -31.45 9.02 1.31
N GLU A 277 -30.48 8.52 0.55
CA GLU A 277 -30.60 7.25 -0.17
C GLU A 277 -29.74 6.20 0.53
N GLU A 278 -30.37 5.08 0.91
CA GLU A 278 -29.69 3.91 1.46
C GLU A 278 -29.33 2.95 0.30
N ALA A 279 -28.03 2.67 0.15
CA ALA A 279 -27.55 1.66 -0.79
C ALA A 279 -26.82 0.54 -0.02
N GLU A 280 -27.26 -0.71 -0.22
CA GLU A 280 -26.58 -1.88 0.32
C GLU A 280 -25.41 -2.28 -0.59
N LEU A 281 -24.17 -2.09 -0.12
CA LEU A 281 -22.95 -2.51 -0.81
C LEU A 281 -22.25 -3.61 -0.01
N GLU A 282 -21.92 -4.72 -0.66
CA GLU A 282 -21.08 -5.76 -0.09
C GLU A 282 -19.61 -5.34 -0.17
N TYR A 283 -18.83 -5.57 0.88
CA TYR A 283 -17.41 -5.22 0.93
C TYR A 283 -16.54 -6.47 1.16
N SER A 284 -15.34 -6.47 0.56
CA SER A 284 -14.30 -7.47 0.81
C SER A 284 -13.71 -7.32 2.20
N ILE A 285 -12.91 -8.32 2.62
CA ILE A 285 -12.14 -8.28 3.88
C ILE A 285 -11.17 -7.08 3.89
N THR A 286 -10.70 -6.66 2.70
CA THR A 286 -9.84 -5.49 2.48
C THR A 286 -10.60 -4.16 2.42
N GLY A 287 -11.93 -4.15 2.62
CA GLY A 287 -12.72 -2.91 2.63
C GLY A 287 -13.09 -2.38 1.25
N ARG A 288 -12.81 -3.12 0.16
CA ARG A 288 -13.23 -2.76 -1.20
C ARG A 288 -14.65 -3.24 -1.50
N PRO A 289 -15.51 -2.47 -2.18
CA PRO A 289 -16.81 -2.95 -2.62
C PRO A 289 -16.65 -4.20 -3.52
N LYS A 290 -17.42 -5.25 -3.27
CA LYS A 290 -17.48 -6.43 -4.14
C LYS A 290 -18.28 -6.09 -5.40
N ARG A 291 -17.68 -6.35 -6.55
CA ARG A 291 -18.35 -6.34 -7.86
C ARG A 291 -19.45 -7.41 -7.90
N ARG A 292 -20.60 -7.11 -8.52
CA ARG A 292 -21.62 -8.14 -8.79
C ARG A 292 -21.00 -9.20 -9.70
N LYS A 293 -21.25 -10.48 -9.43
CA LYS A 293 -20.78 -11.57 -10.30
C LYS A 293 -21.31 -11.33 -11.72
N THR A 294 -20.41 -11.09 -12.66
CA THR A 294 -20.74 -11.13 -14.09
C THR A 294 -21.24 -12.54 -14.40
N ILE A 295 -22.49 -12.65 -14.86
CA ILE A 295 -23.02 -13.91 -15.40
C ILE A 295 -22.13 -14.24 -16.61
N LYS A 296 -21.50 -15.41 -16.61
CA LYS A 296 -20.80 -15.91 -17.81
C LYS A 296 -21.83 -15.96 -18.94
N VAL A 297 -21.67 -15.10 -19.93
CA VAL A 297 -22.27 -15.31 -21.24
C VAL A 297 -21.32 -16.26 -21.95
N GLU A 298 -21.73 -17.52 -22.08
CA GLU A 298 -21.07 -18.46 -22.97
C GLU A 298 -21.37 -18.04 -24.42
N TYR A 299 -20.32 -17.96 -25.25
CA TYR A 299 -20.44 -17.84 -26.71
C TYR A 299 -20.46 -19.23 -27.32
#